data_AF-A0A2D4LVH8-F1
#
_entry.id   AF-A0A2D4LVH8-F1
#
_cell.length_a   1.000
_cell.length_b   1.000
_cell.length_c   1.000
_cell.angle_alpha   90.00
_cell.angle_beta   90.00
_cell.angle_gamma   90.00
#
_symmetry.space_group_name_H-M   'P 1'
#
loop_
_entity.id
_entity.type
_entity.pdbx_description
1 polymer ?
#
loop_
_entity_poly.entity_id
_entity_poly.type
_entity_poly.pdbx_seq_one_letter_code
_entity_poly.pdbx_strand_id
1 'polypeptide(L)'
;EHICVSWNSQNGLINFWLNGVLLPRLGTKRGHRLSHQASIILGQDQDTFGGGFDINQSFMGDMSEVHMWPQVLTTEDVRLLMKDDTVPNPLASWNSFNYTIQDYVVLTEGV
;
A
#
# COMPACT_ATOMS: atom_id res chain seq x y z
N GLU A 1 5.37 3.78 -12.19
CA GLU A 1 6.18 3.94 -10.96
C GLU A 1 5.87 2.79 -10.03
N HIS A 2 6.87 2.28 -9.30
CA HIS A 2 6.67 1.28 -8.24
C HIS A 2 7.03 1.90 -6.89
N ILE A 3 6.04 1.99 -5.99
CA ILE A 3 6.17 2.65 -4.70
C ILE A 3 6.02 1.60 -3.60
N CYS A 4 6.95 1.58 -2.65
CA CYS A 4 6.79 0.82 -1.41
C CYS A 4 6.99 1.71 -0.20
N VAL A 5 6.16 1.52 0.82
CA VAL A 5 6.29 2.19 2.12
C VAL A 5 6.20 1.15 3.22
N SER A 6 7.08 1.25 4.22
CA SER A 6 6.99 0.42 5.41
C SER A 6 7.12 1.28 6.66
N TRP A 7 6.54 0.80 7.75
CA TRP A 7 6.66 1.41 9.07
C TRP A 7 6.84 0.33 10.13
N ASN A 8 7.75 0.56 11.09
CA ASN A 8 8.00 -0.35 12.21
C ASN A 8 7.65 0.32 13.53
N SER A 9 6.70 -0.24 14.28
CA SER A 9 6.27 0.35 15.56
C SER A 9 7.36 0.40 16.63
N GLN A 10 8.28 -0.56 16.65
CA GLN A 10 9.30 -0.67 17.71
C GLN A 10 10.26 0.52 17.71
N ASN A 11 10.64 0.99 16.52
CA ASN A 11 11.59 2.10 16.34
C ASN A 11 10.98 3.35 15.67
N GLY A 12 9.77 3.25 15.13
CA GLY A 12 9.08 4.34 14.43
C GLY A 12 9.63 4.65 13.03
N LEU A 13 10.54 3.83 12.49
CA LEU A 13 11.18 4.10 11.21
C LEU A 13 10.19 3.87 10.06
N ILE A 14 10.13 4.86 9.17
CA ILE A 14 9.51 4.76 7.85
C ILE A 14 10.61 4.55 6.81
N ASN A 15 10.47 3.51 6.01
CA ASN A 15 11.24 3.36 4.78
C ASN A 15 10.32 3.63 3.60
N PHE A 16 10.83 4.38 2.63
CA PHE A 16 10.14 4.70 1.38
C PHE A 16 11.04 4.30 0.23
N TRP A 17 10.54 3.49 -0.69
CA TRP A 17 11.23 3.13 -1.92
C TRP A 17 10.48 3.67 -3.12
N LEU A 18 11.22 4.31 -4.02
CA LEU A 18 10.73 4.70 -5.34
C LEU A 18 11.53 3.93 -6.39
N ASN A 19 10.85 3.14 -7.19
CA ASN A 19 11.47 2.27 -8.21
C ASN A 19 12.64 1.45 -7.63
N GLY A 20 12.42 0.88 -6.44
CA GLY A 20 13.37 -0.01 -5.76
C GLY A 20 14.56 0.68 -5.09
N VAL A 21 14.63 2.01 -5.18
CA VAL A 21 15.65 2.83 -4.51
C VAL A 21 15.12 3.29 -3.16
N LEU A 22 15.80 2.89 -2.08
CA LEU A 22 15.51 3.36 -0.74
C LEU A 22 15.85 4.86 -0.62
N LEU A 23 14.85 5.67 -0.29
CA LEU A 23 15.01 7.09 0.00
C LEU A 23 15.39 7.33 1.48
N PRO A 24 15.79 8.57 1.86
CA PRO A 24 16.07 8.90 3.24
C PRO A 24 14.92 8.52 4.18
N ARG A 25 15.28 7.89 5.30
CA ARG A 25 14.31 7.39 6.27
C ARG A 25 13.71 8.53 7.08
N LEU A 26 12.44 8.37 7.44
CA LEU A 26 11.73 9.25 8.36
C LEU A 26 11.40 8.49 9.65
N GLY A 27 11.00 9.22 10.69
CA GLY A 27 10.61 8.64 11.98
C GLY A 27 9.27 9.19 12.45
N THR A 28 8.33 8.31 12.79
CA THR A 28 7.05 8.72 13.40
C THR A 28 6.39 7.60 14.21
N LYS A 29 5.50 8.00 15.13
CA LYS A 29 4.58 7.12 15.88
C LYS A 29 5.21 5.88 16.53
N ARG A 30 6.46 5.95 17.00
CA ARG A 30 7.10 4.86 17.76
C ARG A 30 6.20 4.40 18.93
N GLY A 31 6.05 3.09 19.09
CA GLY A 31 5.20 2.45 20.10
C GLY A 31 3.72 2.39 19.75
N HIS A 32 3.29 2.97 18.62
CA HIS A 32 1.89 2.92 18.20
C HIS A 32 1.48 1.50 17.76
N ARG A 33 0.20 1.20 17.83
CA ARG A 33 -0.38 -0.08 17.40
C ARG A 33 -1.52 0.20 16.43
N LEU A 34 -1.49 -0.46 15.29
CA LEU A 34 -2.59 -0.41 14.34
C LEU A 34 -3.81 -1.14 14.91
N SER A 35 -5.00 -0.65 14.58
CA SER A 35 -6.26 -1.34 14.88
C SER A 35 -6.34 -2.65 14.10
N HIS A 36 -6.99 -3.66 14.69
CA HIS A 36 -7.32 -4.90 13.97
C HIS A 36 -8.50 -4.72 13.01
N GLN A 37 -9.26 -3.63 13.15
CA GLN A 37 -10.33 -3.26 12.24
C GLN A 37 -9.82 -2.21 11.26
N ALA A 38 -9.95 -2.50 9.97
CA ALA A 38 -9.54 -1.62 8.89
C ALA A 38 -10.63 -1.54 7.81
N SER A 39 -10.77 -0.37 7.20
CA SER A 39 -11.42 -0.15 5.91
C SER A 39 -10.31 0.28 4.97
N ILE A 40 -10.08 -0.48 3.89
CA ILE A 40 -9.06 -0.17 2.89
C ILE A 40 -9.80 0.29 1.64
N ILE A 41 -9.55 1.55 1.24
CA ILE A 41 -10.14 2.17 0.06
C ILE A 41 -9.00 2.55 -0.91
N LEU A 42 -9.21 2.26 -2.18
CA LEU A 42 -8.38 2.73 -3.28
C LEU A 42 -9.18 3.77 -4.06
N GLY A 43 -8.53 4.86 -4.48
CA GLY A 43 -9.15 5.90 -5.31
C GLY A 43 -9.62 7.16 -4.57
N GLN A 44 -9.80 7.11 -3.25
CA GLN A 44 -10.34 8.22 -2.44
C GLN A 44 -9.61 8.35 -1.10
N ASP A 45 -9.63 9.56 -0.52
CA ASP A 45 -9.13 9.85 0.84
C ASP A 45 -10.26 9.73 1.88
N GLN A 46 -10.02 8.99 2.96
CA GLN A 46 -11.02 8.70 3.99
C GLN A 46 -10.92 9.66 5.18
N ASP A 47 -11.89 10.57 5.32
CA ASP A 47 -12.02 11.41 6.51
C ASP A 47 -12.75 10.70 7.68
N THR A 48 -13.49 9.64 7.37
CA THR A 48 -14.20 8.80 8.35
C THR A 48 -14.08 7.32 7.97
N PHE A 49 -14.40 6.41 8.91
CA PHE A 49 -14.31 4.97 8.64
C PHE A 49 -15.26 4.57 7.49
N GLY A 50 -14.68 4.24 6.33
CA GLY A 50 -15.43 3.84 5.13
C GLY A 50 -16.02 4.98 4.29
N GLY A 51 -15.73 6.26 4.58
CA GLY A 51 -16.34 7.37 3.85
C GLY A 51 -15.80 8.75 4.21
N GLY A 52 -16.60 9.79 3.96
CA GLY A 52 -16.17 11.19 4.10
C GLY A 52 -15.27 11.66 2.95
N PHE A 53 -15.52 11.16 1.74
CA PHE A 53 -14.71 11.46 0.57
C PHE A 53 -14.93 12.90 0.08
N ASP A 54 -13.85 13.60 -0.27
CA ASP A 54 -13.87 14.84 -1.06
C ASP A 54 -13.40 14.55 -2.50
N ILE A 55 -14.20 14.97 -3.48
CA ILE A 55 -13.87 14.83 -4.91
C ILE A 55 -12.52 15.45 -5.27
N ASN A 56 -12.10 16.51 -4.57
CA ASN A 56 -10.83 17.19 -4.82
C ASN A 56 -9.61 16.38 -4.34
N GLN A 57 -9.81 15.30 -3.59
CA GLN A 57 -8.78 14.38 -3.11
C GLN A 57 -8.81 13.03 -3.85
N SER A 58 -9.64 12.91 -4.88
CA SER A 58 -9.76 11.69 -5.68
C SER A 58 -8.47 11.40 -6.46
N PHE A 59 -8.11 10.12 -6.52
CA PHE A 59 -7.04 9.66 -7.41
C PHE A 59 -7.58 9.51 -8.83
N MET A 60 -6.83 10.02 -9.80
CA MET A 60 -7.12 9.86 -11.23
C MET A 60 -5.91 9.22 -11.91
N GLY A 61 -6.09 8.00 -12.39
CA GLY A 61 -5.05 7.23 -13.07
C GLY A 61 -5.24 5.73 -12.89
N ASP A 62 -4.19 4.98 -13.23
CA ASP A 62 -4.18 3.52 -13.15
C ASP A 62 -3.38 3.05 -11.93
N MET A 63 -3.84 1.97 -11.31
CA MET A 63 -3.17 1.31 -10.18
C MET A 63 -3.20 -0.19 -10.39
N SER A 64 -2.08 -0.86 -10.11
CA SER A 64 -1.93 -2.31 -10.17
C SER A 64 -1.03 -2.79 -9.03
N GLU A 65 -0.98 -4.11 -8.83
CA GLU A 65 -0.02 -4.76 -7.93
C GLU A 65 0.03 -4.18 -6.50
N VAL A 66 -1.15 -3.88 -5.93
CA VAL A 66 -1.22 -3.49 -4.51
C VAL A 66 -1.07 -4.73 -3.64
N HIS A 67 -0.02 -4.75 -2.83
CA HIS A 67 0.27 -5.83 -1.90
C HIS A 67 0.66 -5.26 -0.52
N MET A 68 0.41 -6.01 0.55
CA MET A 68 0.70 -5.60 1.93
C MET A 68 1.23 -6.77 2.75
N TRP A 69 2.20 -6.50 3.64
CA TRP A 69 2.82 -7.50 4.53
C TRP A 69 2.75 -7.05 5.99
N PRO A 70 2.74 -8.00 6.95
CA PRO A 70 2.75 -7.69 8.38
C PRO A 70 4.14 -7.31 8.91
N GLN A 71 5.15 -7.24 8.03
CA GLN A 71 6.55 -7.01 8.38
C GLN A 71 7.22 -6.01 7.44
N VAL A 72 8.34 -5.44 7.89
CA VAL A 72 9.19 -4.60 7.04
C VAL A 72 9.93 -5.50 6.06
N LEU A 73 9.73 -5.25 4.77
CA LEU A 73 10.48 -5.91 3.69
C LEU A 73 11.88 -5.32 3.57
N THR A 74 12.82 -6.15 3.12
CA THR A 74 14.18 -5.68 2.78
C THR A 74 14.18 -4.96 1.43
N THR A 75 15.23 -4.18 1.16
CA THR A 75 15.39 -3.57 -0.18
C THR A 75 15.50 -4.63 -1.28
N GLU A 76 15.99 -5.84 -0.97
CA GLU A 76 16.05 -6.91 -1.95
C GLU A 76 14.66 -7.48 -2.25
N ASP A 77 13.84 -7.72 -1.22
CA ASP A 77 12.43 -8.10 -1.40
C ASP A 77 11.68 -7.08 -2.26
N VAL A 78 11.88 -5.78 -2.01
CA VAL A 78 11.26 -4.71 -2.82
C VAL A 78 11.72 -4.77 -4.28
N ARG A 79 12.98 -5.13 -4.54
CA ARG A 79 13.49 -5.30 -5.92
C ARG A 79 12.98 -6.57 -6.59
N LEU A 80 12.67 -7.61 -5.82
CA LEU A 80 12.00 -8.81 -6.33
C LEU A 80 10.59 -8.44 -6.81
N LEU A 81 9.83 -7.70 -6.01
CA LEU A 81 8.48 -7.24 -6.39
C LEU A 81 8.48 -6.38 -7.67
N MET A 82 9.50 -5.55 -7.88
CA MET A 82 9.64 -4.79 -9.14
C MET A 82 9.86 -5.64 -10.39
N LYS A 83 10.28 -6.89 -10.21
CA LYS A 83 10.49 -7.85 -11.30
C LYS A 83 9.34 -8.84 -11.40
N ASP A 84 8.20 -8.51 -10.78
CA ASP A 84 7.02 -9.35 -10.68
C ASP A 84 7.27 -10.71 -10.02
N ASP A 85 8.29 -10.78 -9.15
CA ASP A 85 8.60 -11.97 -8.36
C ASP A 85 7.86 -11.93 -7.01
N THR A 86 7.84 -13.06 -6.31
CA THR A 86 7.01 -13.26 -5.13
C THR A 86 7.79 -13.07 -3.83
N VAL A 87 7.18 -12.34 -2.90
CA VAL A 87 7.62 -12.27 -1.51
C VAL A 87 6.58 -13.00 -0.65
N PRO A 88 6.98 -14.02 0.13
CA PRO A 88 6.03 -14.90 0.80
C PRO A 88 5.24 -14.18 1.91
N ASN A 89 4.11 -14.80 2.27
CA ASN A 89 3.25 -14.40 3.39
C ASN A 89 2.71 -12.95 3.33
N PRO A 90 2.12 -12.51 2.20
CA PRO A 90 1.40 -11.25 2.18
C PRO A 90 0.22 -11.31 3.15
N LEU A 91 -0.01 -10.21 3.88
CA LEU A 91 -1.28 -9.97 4.57
C LEU A 91 -2.42 -9.81 3.55
N ALA A 92 -2.11 -9.21 2.42
CA ALA A 92 -3.04 -8.90 1.36
C ALA A 92 -2.30 -8.84 0.02
N SER A 93 -2.86 -9.42 -1.04
CA SER A 93 -2.21 -9.52 -2.35
C SER A 93 -3.19 -9.23 -3.48
N TRP A 94 -2.73 -8.49 -4.49
CA TRP A 94 -3.52 -8.05 -5.65
C TRP A 94 -4.35 -9.19 -6.26
N ASN A 95 -3.75 -10.37 -6.37
CA ASN A 95 -4.33 -11.54 -7.04
C ASN A 95 -5.33 -12.33 -6.19
N SER A 96 -5.52 -11.97 -4.91
CA SER A 96 -6.37 -12.74 -3.98
C SER A 96 -7.33 -11.87 -3.17
N PHE A 97 -7.51 -10.60 -3.54
CA PHE A 97 -8.48 -9.74 -2.88
C PHE A 97 -9.92 -10.09 -3.23
N ASN A 98 -10.75 -10.20 -2.19
CA ASN A 98 -12.17 -9.89 -2.33
C ASN A 98 -12.32 -8.38 -2.29
N TYR A 99 -12.80 -7.79 -3.38
CA TYR A 99 -13.03 -6.35 -3.48
C TYR A 99 -14.46 -6.05 -3.94
N THR A 100 -14.87 -4.80 -3.77
CA THR A 100 -16.12 -4.27 -4.30
C THR A 100 -15.80 -2.98 -5.04
N ILE A 101 -16.26 -2.87 -6.28
CA ILE A 101 -16.19 -1.61 -7.03
C ILE A 101 -17.40 -0.76 -6.67
N GLN A 102 -17.16 0.52 -6.40
CA GLN A 102 -18.19 1.52 -6.21
C GLN A 102 -17.99 2.64 -7.23
N ASP A 103 -19.08 3.12 -7.82
CA ASP A 103 -19.10 4.15 -8.85
C ASP A 103 -18.19 3.81 -10.07
N TYR A 104 -17.53 4.82 -10.64
CA TYR A 104 -16.79 4.68 -11.89
C TYR A 104 -15.36 4.19 -11.64
N VAL A 105 -15.18 2.86 -11.72
CA VAL A 105 -13.87 2.20 -11.77
C VAL A 105 -13.90 1.18 -12.91
N VAL A 106 -12.86 1.16 -13.72
CA VAL A 106 -12.73 0.23 -14.85
C VAL A 106 -11.62 -0.75 -14.55
N LEU A 107 -11.90 -2.04 -14.70
CA LEU A 107 -10.88 -3.08 -14.67
C LEU A 107 -10.40 -3.32 -16.10
N THR A 108 -9.09 -3.23 -16.29
CA THR A 108 -8.42 -3.54 -17.55
C THR A 108 -7.45 -4.69 -17.34
N GLU A 109 -7.25 -5.51 -18.37
CA GLU A 109 -6.13 -6.45 -18.38
C GLU A 109 -4.81 -5.65 -18.46
N GLY A 110 -3.80 -6.04 -17.68
CA GLY A 110 -2.47 -5.43 -17.75
C GLY A 110 -1.84 -5.71 -19.12
N VAL A 111 -1.15 -4.72 -19.67
CA VAL A 111 -0.30 -4.88 -20.87
C VAL A 111 1.01 -5.55 -20.49
#